data_AF-A0AAW2U7L5-F1
#
_entry.id   AF-A0AAW2U7L5-F1
#
_cell.length_a   1.000
_cell.length_b   1.000
_cell.length_c   1.000
_cell.angle_alpha   90.00
_cell.angle_beta   90.00
_cell.angle_gamma   90.00
#
_symmetry.space_group_name_H-M   'P 1'
#
loop_
_entity.id
_entity.type
_entity.pdbx_description
1 polymer ?
#
loop_
_entity_poly.entity_id
_entity_poly.type
_entity_poly.pdbx_seq_one_letter_code
_entity_poly.pdbx_strand_id
1 'polypeptide(L)'
;MGMNMVSKGVQNVMDFLNNEFPDMDVIGISGNYCSDKKPAAVNWIEGRGKSVVCEAIIKEEVIKKVLKTDVASLVELNMLKNLTGSAVAGALGGFNAHASNIVSAIYIATGQDPAQNIESSHCITMMEAVNDGKDLHVSVTMPSIEVGTVGGGTQLASQSACLNLLGVKGASKAPGSNARQLATIVAGAVLAGELSLMSAIAAGQLVKSHMKYNRSNKDVTNVSS
;
A
#
# COMPACT_ATOMS: atom_id res chain seq x y z
N MET A 1 12.97 -0.83 1.33
CA MET A 1 13.30 -1.95 2.20
C MET A 1 14.59 -1.64 2.94
N GLY A 2 15.79 -2.00 2.47
CA GLY A 2 17.05 -1.55 3.10
C GLY A 2 17.32 -2.10 4.51
N MET A 3 16.52 -3.06 4.99
CA MET A 3 16.58 -3.61 6.35
C MET A 3 18.00 -4.04 6.74
N ASN A 4 18.66 -4.87 5.93
CA ASN A 4 20.02 -5.33 6.23
C ASN A 4 21.06 -4.19 6.28
N MET A 5 20.89 -3.16 5.44
CA MET A 5 21.77 -1.99 5.42
C MET A 5 21.63 -1.19 6.72
N VAL A 6 20.39 -0.94 7.14
CA VAL A 6 20.08 -0.22 8.38
C VAL A 6 20.54 -1.02 9.60
N SER A 7 20.24 -2.32 9.68
CA SER A 7 20.69 -3.17 10.79
C SER A 7 22.21 -3.19 10.92
N LYS A 8 22.96 -3.26 9.81
CA LYS A 8 24.42 -3.16 9.86
C LYS A 8 24.89 -1.80 10.40
N GLY A 9 24.25 -0.71 9.99
CA GLY A 9 24.54 0.62 10.50
C GLY A 9 24.26 0.72 12.01
N VAL A 10 23.12 0.22 12.47
CA VAL A 10 22.74 0.18 13.89
C VAL A 10 23.73 -0.64 14.70
N GLN A 11 24.19 -1.80 14.21
CA GLN A 11 25.21 -2.59 14.91
C GLN A 11 26.48 -1.78 15.18
N ASN A 12 27.00 -1.09 14.17
CA ASN A 12 28.20 -0.26 14.33
C ASN A 12 27.98 0.88 15.35
N VAL A 13 26.78 1.47 15.38
CA VAL A 13 26.44 2.51 16.37
C VAL A 13 26.33 1.92 17.78
N MET A 14 25.72 0.73 17.92
CA MET A 14 25.65 0.05 19.21
C MET A 14 27.04 -0.31 19.73
N ASP A 15 27.94 -0.81 18.87
CA ASP A 15 29.32 -1.13 19.25
C ASP A 15 30.07 0.12 19.73
N PHE A 16 29.86 1.27 19.05
CA PHE A 16 30.41 2.56 19.49
C PHE A 16 29.85 2.98 20.85
N LEU A 17 28.52 2.95 21.02
CA LEU A 17 27.87 3.32 22.29
C LEU A 17 28.30 2.42 23.44
N ASN A 18 28.53 1.13 23.18
CA ASN A 18 28.99 0.19 24.20
C ASN A 18 30.43 0.49 24.68
N ASN A 19 31.26 1.12 23.83
CA ASN A 19 32.57 1.60 24.25
C ASN A 19 32.48 2.88 25.10
N GLU A 20 31.55 3.78 24.77
CA GLU A 20 31.34 5.04 25.51
C GLU A 20 30.58 4.83 26.83
N PHE A 21 29.70 3.83 26.87
CA PHE A 21 28.90 3.44 28.02
C PHE A 21 29.09 1.95 28.31
N PRO A 22 30.22 1.55 28.94
CA PRO A 22 30.56 0.13 29.15
C PRO A 22 29.60 -0.62 30.09
N ASP A 23 28.73 0.10 30.80
CA ASP A 23 27.68 -0.42 31.66
C ASP A 23 26.34 -0.60 30.92
N MET A 24 26.24 -0.21 29.65
CA MET A 24 25.08 -0.48 28.79
C MET A 24 25.02 -1.97 28.44
N ASP A 25 23.84 -2.58 28.59
CA ASP A 25 23.59 -3.97 28.16
C ASP A 25 22.69 -4.00 26.91
N VAL A 26 23.23 -4.50 25.80
CA VAL A 26 22.49 -4.61 24.53
C VAL A 26 21.79 -5.95 24.46
N ILE A 27 20.50 -5.96 24.79
CA ILE A 27 19.67 -7.17 24.77
C ILE A 27 19.37 -7.65 23.34
N GLY A 28 19.25 -6.73 22.38
CA GLY A 28 19.01 -7.07 20.98
C GLY A 28 18.87 -5.87 20.07
N ILE A 29 19.19 -6.05 18.79
CA ILE A 29 19.20 -4.97 17.78
C ILE A 29 17.81 -4.44 17.42
N SER A 30 16.76 -5.23 17.67
CA SER A 30 15.38 -4.88 17.34
C SER A 30 14.48 -5.10 18.55
N GLY A 31 14.25 -4.04 19.32
CA GLY A 31 13.28 -4.01 20.43
C GLY A 31 11.83 -3.81 19.99
N ASN A 32 11.48 -4.21 18.76
CA ASN A 32 10.18 -3.97 18.11
C ASN A 32 9.77 -2.49 17.96
N TYR A 33 10.62 -1.51 18.28
CA TYR A 33 10.32 -0.08 18.05
C TYR A 33 10.60 0.39 16.61
N CYS A 34 10.85 -0.55 15.68
CA CYS A 34 11.12 -0.24 14.27
C CYS A 34 9.89 0.31 13.52
N SER A 35 8.68 -0.28 13.50
CA SER A 35 8.28 -1.67 13.81
C SER A 35 8.17 -2.50 12.52
N ASP A 36 8.89 -3.62 12.39
CA ASP A 36 8.88 -4.44 11.16
C ASP A 36 7.83 -5.54 11.16
N LYS A 37 6.93 -5.59 10.16
CA LYS A 37 5.95 -6.69 9.99
C LYS A 37 4.97 -6.84 11.15
N LYS A 38 4.68 -5.74 11.85
CA LYS A 38 3.69 -5.66 12.93
C LYS A 38 2.90 -4.36 12.80
N PRO A 39 1.59 -4.37 13.10
CA PRO A 39 0.81 -3.14 13.15
C PRO A 39 1.32 -2.27 14.31
N ALA A 40 1.76 -1.05 14.02
CA ALA A 40 2.34 -0.17 15.02
C ALA A 40 2.05 1.30 14.71
N ALA A 41 1.64 2.06 15.73
CA ALA A 41 1.26 3.46 15.58
C ALA A 41 2.45 4.35 15.21
N VAL A 42 3.66 3.99 15.65
CA VAL A 42 4.88 4.71 15.26
C VAL A 42 5.07 4.73 13.74
N ASN A 43 4.78 3.64 13.02
CA ASN A 43 4.89 3.60 11.57
C ASN A 43 3.81 4.47 10.89
N TRP A 44 2.63 4.62 11.51
CA TRP A 44 1.55 5.47 11.01
C TRP A 44 1.86 6.96 11.20
N ILE A 45 2.39 7.32 12.37
CA ILE A 45 2.60 8.71 12.80
C ILE A 45 3.93 9.26 12.25
N GLU A 46 5.04 8.53 12.47
CA GLU A 46 6.39 8.98 12.10
C GLU A 46 6.77 8.53 10.68
N GLY A 47 6.01 7.60 10.10
CA GLY A 47 6.29 6.99 8.81
C GLY A 47 7.38 5.90 8.88
N ARG A 48 7.47 5.12 7.80
CA ARG A 48 8.52 4.09 7.63
C ARG A 48 8.77 3.79 6.16
N GLY A 49 10.03 3.84 5.71
CA GLY A 49 10.33 3.57 4.30
C GLY A 49 10.06 4.76 3.37
N LYS A 50 8.85 4.88 2.79
CA LYS A 50 8.42 6.01 1.94
C LYS A 50 7.02 6.45 2.34
N SER A 51 6.89 7.71 2.70
CA SER A 51 5.59 8.38 2.87
C SER A 51 5.16 8.98 1.53
N VAL A 52 3.99 8.58 1.04
CA VAL A 52 3.51 8.97 -0.29
C VAL A 52 2.06 9.44 -0.19
N VAL A 53 1.74 10.54 -0.87
CA VAL A 53 0.38 10.97 -1.16
C VAL A 53 0.16 10.90 -2.67
N CYS A 54 -1.01 10.42 -3.08
CA CYS A 54 -1.45 10.43 -4.47
C CYS A 54 -2.88 10.97 -4.52
N GLU A 55 -3.18 11.82 -5.50
CA GLU A 55 -4.49 12.44 -5.64
C GLU A 55 -4.89 12.56 -7.11
N ALA A 56 -6.20 12.64 -7.35
CA ALA A 56 -6.78 12.89 -8.67
C ALA A 56 -8.12 13.60 -8.56
N ILE A 57 -8.49 14.33 -9.63
CA ILE A 57 -9.85 14.83 -9.83
C ILE A 57 -10.51 13.99 -10.92
N ILE A 58 -11.62 13.34 -10.57
CA ILE A 58 -12.41 12.51 -11.47
C ILE A 58 -13.65 13.29 -11.89
N LYS A 59 -13.78 13.51 -13.20
CA LYS A 59 -14.90 14.27 -13.77
C LYS A 59 -16.22 13.54 -13.62
N GLU A 60 -17.31 14.27 -13.43
CA GLU A 60 -18.68 13.73 -13.32
C GLU A 60 -19.00 12.68 -14.38
N GLU A 61 -18.64 12.96 -15.63
CA GLU A 61 -18.93 12.07 -16.75
C GLU A 61 -18.21 10.73 -16.64
N VAL A 62 -17.00 10.70 -16.07
CA VAL A 62 -16.23 9.47 -15.86
C VAL A 62 -16.86 8.68 -14.72
N ILE A 63 -17.28 9.36 -13.65
CA ILE A 63 -17.97 8.72 -12.52
C ILE A 63 -19.25 8.03 -13.01
N LYS A 64 -20.09 8.72 -13.78
CA LYS A 64 -21.33 8.13 -14.30
C LYS A 64 -21.07 7.04 -15.35
N LYS A 65 -20.20 7.31 -16.34
CA LYS A 65 -19.99 6.40 -17.48
C LYS A 65 -19.11 5.19 -17.14
N VAL A 66 -18.11 5.33 -16.28
CA VAL A 66 -17.14 4.27 -15.98
C VAL A 66 -17.45 3.65 -14.63
N LEU A 67 -17.57 4.46 -13.58
CA LEU A 67 -17.72 3.99 -12.20
C LEU A 67 -19.17 3.60 -11.85
N LYS A 68 -20.14 4.01 -12.67
CA LYS A 68 -21.56 3.64 -12.56
C LYS A 68 -22.19 4.05 -11.21
N THR A 69 -21.75 5.20 -10.68
CA THR A 69 -22.23 5.80 -9.43
C THR A 69 -22.28 7.33 -9.57
N ASP A 70 -22.39 8.05 -8.46
CA ASP A 70 -22.38 9.52 -8.37
C ASP A 70 -21.45 10.00 -7.24
N VAL A 71 -21.09 11.29 -7.27
CA VAL A 71 -20.14 11.90 -6.33
C VAL A 71 -20.65 11.83 -4.89
N ALA A 72 -21.93 12.13 -4.66
CA ALA A 72 -22.49 12.20 -3.32
C ALA A 72 -22.46 10.82 -2.64
N SER A 73 -22.85 9.78 -3.37
CA SER A 73 -22.77 8.39 -2.90
C SER A 73 -21.35 7.96 -2.54
N LEU A 74 -20.34 8.36 -3.33
CA LEU A 74 -18.94 8.03 -3.05
C LEU A 74 -18.41 8.74 -1.80
N VAL A 75 -18.70 10.04 -1.66
CA VAL A 75 -18.29 10.84 -0.50
C VAL A 75 -18.95 10.31 0.78
N GLU A 76 -20.26 10.08 0.74
CA GLU A 76 -21.01 9.52 1.87
C GLU A 76 -20.47 8.14 2.28
N LEU A 77 -20.29 7.24 1.30
CA LEU A 77 -19.75 5.92 1.57
C LEU A 77 -18.33 5.99 2.16
N ASN A 78 -17.45 6.86 1.65
CA ASN A 78 -16.11 7.01 2.20
C ASN A 78 -16.13 7.47 3.66
N MET A 79 -16.97 8.47 3.97
CA MET A 79 -17.15 8.96 5.34
C MET A 79 -17.67 7.88 6.29
N LEU A 80 -18.67 7.09 5.87
CA LEU A 80 -19.27 6.07 6.70
C LEU A 80 -18.39 4.83 6.83
N LYS A 81 -17.81 4.35 5.74
CA LYS A 81 -17.03 3.10 5.71
C LYS A 81 -15.58 3.33 6.15
N ASN A 82 -14.83 4.12 5.38
CA ASN A 82 -13.38 4.17 5.51
C ASN A 82 -12.95 4.99 6.73
N LEU A 83 -13.75 5.99 7.13
CA LEU A 83 -13.48 6.80 8.32
C LEU A 83 -14.26 6.29 9.53
N THR A 84 -15.58 6.48 9.56
CA THR A 84 -16.41 6.18 10.74
C THR A 84 -16.37 4.70 11.11
N GLY A 85 -16.56 3.81 10.13
CA GLY A 85 -16.51 2.37 10.34
C GLY A 85 -15.15 1.89 10.87
N SER A 86 -14.06 2.36 10.26
CA SER A 86 -12.70 2.06 10.70
C SER A 86 -12.40 2.60 12.10
N ALA A 87 -12.89 3.79 12.44
CA ALA A 87 -12.75 4.38 13.77
C ALA A 87 -13.47 3.53 14.82
N VAL A 88 -14.72 3.11 14.56
CA VAL A 88 -15.48 2.23 15.43
C VAL A 88 -14.81 0.86 15.59
N ALA A 89 -14.17 0.35 14.52
CA ALA A 89 -13.44 -0.91 14.55
C ALA A 89 -12.09 -0.83 15.29
N GLY A 90 -11.63 0.36 15.69
CA GLY A 90 -10.30 0.55 16.29
C GLY A 90 -9.16 0.25 15.31
N ALA A 91 -9.37 0.50 14.01
CA ALA A 91 -8.39 0.21 12.98
C ALA A 91 -7.16 1.12 13.09
N LEU A 92 -5.97 0.52 13.13
CA LEU A 92 -4.70 1.25 13.13
C LEU A 92 -4.19 1.42 11.69
N GLY A 93 -4.20 2.66 11.18
CA GLY A 93 -3.75 2.98 9.80
C GLY A 93 -4.63 2.40 8.69
N GLY A 94 -5.76 1.76 9.03
CA GLY A 94 -6.64 1.05 8.11
C GLY A 94 -7.85 1.87 7.64
N PHE A 95 -7.65 3.14 7.27
CA PHE A 95 -8.74 4.05 6.87
C PHE A 95 -9.00 4.01 5.35
N ASN A 96 -9.12 2.80 4.81
CA ASN A 96 -9.20 2.53 3.37
C ASN A 96 -10.10 1.31 3.09
N ALA A 97 -10.37 1.05 1.81
CA ALA A 97 -11.21 -0.05 1.40
C ALA A 97 -10.45 -1.37 1.26
N HIS A 98 -9.34 -1.38 0.50
CA HIS A 98 -8.56 -2.59 0.23
C HIS A 98 -7.11 -2.31 -0.23
N ALA A 99 -6.44 -1.29 0.32
CA ALA A 99 -5.06 -0.97 -0.05
C ALA A 99 -4.14 -2.20 0.01
N SER A 100 -4.34 -3.05 1.03
CA SER A 100 -3.64 -4.33 1.24
C SER A 100 -3.69 -5.29 0.03
N ASN A 101 -4.81 -5.35 -0.70
CA ASN A 101 -4.92 -6.19 -1.89
C ASN A 101 -3.94 -5.74 -2.98
N ILE A 102 -3.92 -4.43 -3.25
CA ILE A 102 -3.10 -3.85 -4.31
C ILE A 102 -1.62 -3.91 -3.94
N VAL A 103 -1.28 -3.55 -2.70
CA VAL A 103 0.08 -3.62 -2.17
C VAL A 103 0.61 -5.06 -2.29
N SER A 104 -0.14 -6.04 -1.80
CA SER A 104 0.24 -7.46 -1.87
C SER A 104 0.48 -7.94 -3.31
N ALA A 105 -0.42 -7.60 -4.24
CA ALA A 105 -0.30 -8.00 -5.63
C ALA A 105 0.97 -7.43 -6.29
N ILE A 106 1.23 -6.13 -6.10
CA ILE A 106 2.44 -5.49 -6.64
C ILE A 106 3.68 -6.04 -5.96
N TYR A 107 3.65 -6.26 -4.64
CA TYR A 107 4.79 -6.74 -3.88
C TYR A 107 5.24 -8.12 -4.34
N ILE A 108 4.30 -9.06 -4.51
CA ILE A 108 4.57 -10.40 -5.01
C ILE A 108 5.11 -10.34 -6.45
N ALA A 109 4.48 -9.55 -7.31
CA ALA A 109 4.88 -9.42 -8.72
C ALA A 109 6.27 -8.80 -8.88
N THR A 110 6.64 -7.84 -8.02
CA THR A 110 7.89 -7.06 -8.15
C THR A 110 8.99 -7.50 -7.18
N GLY A 111 8.80 -8.61 -6.47
CA GLY A 111 9.84 -9.21 -5.61
C GLY A 111 10.15 -8.45 -4.34
N GLN A 112 9.14 -7.75 -3.81
CA GLN A 112 9.21 -7.12 -2.48
C GLN A 112 9.00 -8.18 -1.39
N ASP A 113 9.10 -7.79 -0.13
CA ASP A 113 8.79 -8.66 1.01
C ASP A 113 7.27 -8.61 1.31
N PRO A 114 6.49 -9.67 1.02
CA PRO A 114 5.04 -9.62 1.18
C PRO A 114 4.59 -9.49 2.63
N ALA A 115 5.42 -9.87 3.61
CA ALA A 115 5.09 -9.74 5.01
C ALA A 115 5.04 -8.26 5.45
N GLN A 116 5.77 -7.38 4.75
CA GLN A 116 5.74 -5.94 5.01
C GLN A 116 4.45 -5.26 4.51
N ASN A 117 3.52 -6.02 3.91
CA ASN A 117 2.18 -5.54 3.60
C ASN A 117 1.43 -5.06 4.86
N ILE A 118 1.73 -5.63 6.04
CA ILE A 118 1.12 -5.23 7.31
C ILE A 118 1.20 -3.71 7.52
N GLU A 119 2.39 -3.15 7.39
CA GLU A 119 2.64 -1.72 7.55
C GLU A 119 2.60 -0.94 6.23
N SER A 120 2.96 -1.57 5.10
CA SER A 120 2.93 -0.89 3.78
C SER A 120 1.52 -0.63 3.25
N SER A 121 0.51 -1.31 3.80
CA SER A 121 -0.90 -1.09 3.46
C SER A 121 -1.60 -0.07 4.35
N HIS A 122 -0.90 0.52 5.32
CA HIS A 122 -1.40 1.68 6.03
C HIS A 122 -1.76 2.78 5.02
N CYS A 123 -3.03 3.15 5.01
CA CYS A 123 -3.58 4.07 4.02
C CYS A 123 -4.82 4.75 4.60
N ILE A 124 -4.90 6.06 4.39
CA ILE A 124 -6.15 6.83 4.53
C ILE A 124 -6.62 7.30 3.16
N THR A 125 -7.86 6.96 2.83
CA THR A 125 -8.53 7.37 1.58
C THR A 125 -9.48 8.53 1.89
N MET A 126 -9.29 9.66 1.22
CA MET A 126 -10.17 10.82 1.32
C MET A 126 -10.89 11.06 0.00
N MET A 127 -12.15 11.49 0.10
CA MET A 127 -13.02 11.76 -1.03
C MET A 127 -13.83 13.02 -0.75
N GLU A 128 -13.73 14.00 -1.64
CA GLU A 128 -14.35 15.31 -1.49
C GLU A 128 -15.05 15.71 -2.79
N ALA A 129 -16.24 16.30 -2.65
CA ALA A 129 -16.97 16.85 -3.77
C ALA A 129 -16.36 18.21 -4.14
N VAL A 130 -15.97 18.41 -5.39
CA VAL A 130 -15.36 19.64 -5.90
C VAL A 130 -16.11 20.15 -7.13
N ASN A 131 -15.83 21.37 -7.58
CA ASN A 131 -16.48 22.00 -8.73
C ASN A 131 -18.02 21.98 -8.63
N ASP A 132 -18.54 22.57 -7.55
CA ASP A 132 -19.99 22.61 -7.22
C ASP A 132 -20.62 21.22 -7.05
N GLY A 133 -19.81 20.23 -6.63
CA GLY A 133 -20.23 18.86 -6.39
C GLY A 133 -20.34 17.99 -7.64
N LYS A 134 -19.87 18.47 -8.79
CA LYS A 134 -19.89 17.71 -10.05
C LYS A 134 -18.75 16.70 -10.13
N ASP A 135 -17.58 17.09 -9.64
CA ASP A 135 -16.38 16.28 -9.74
C ASP A 135 -15.97 15.74 -8.37
N LEU A 136 -15.21 14.64 -8.38
CA LEU A 136 -14.68 14.03 -7.17
C LEU A 136 -13.19 14.29 -7.08
N HIS A 137 -12.74 14.95 -6.02
CA HIS A 137 -11.35 14.86 -5.58
C HIS A 137 -11.20 13.59 -4.73
N VAL A 138 -10.20 12.78 -5.06
CA VAL A 138 -9.87 11.57 -4.31
C VAL A 138 -8.38 11.56 -4.03
N SER A 139 -8.00 11.18 -2.82
CA SER A 139 -6.61 11.00 -2.44
C SER A 139 -6.40 9.77 -1.56
N VAL A 140 -5.17 9.25 -1.61
CA VAL A 140 -4.66 8.25 -0.68
C VAL A 140 -3.35 8.74 -0.08
N THR A 141 -3.23 8.58 1.23
CA THR A 141 -1.98 8.88 1.96
C THR A 141 -1.47 7.62 2.63
N MET A 142 -0.26 7.21 2.27
CA MET A 142 0.38 5.97 2.70
C MET A 142 1.74 6.30 3.34
N PRO A 143 1.82 6.38 4.69
CA PRO A 143 3.01 6.89 5.38
C PRO A 143 4.15 5.87 5.51
N SER A 144 3.88 4.58 5.26
CA SER A 144 4.80 3.50 5.60
C SER A 144 5.10 2.51 4.46
N ILE A 145 5.21 2.97 3.20
CA ILE A 145 5.49 2.08 2.06
C ILE A 145 6.94 1.60 2.08
N GLU A 146 7.14 0.29 2.25
CA GLU A 146 8.46 -0.33 2.27
C GLU A 146 8.79 -1.10 0.99
N VAL A 147 9.34 -0.38 0.02
CA VAL A 147 9.75 -0.96 -1.26
C VAL A 147 11.24 -0.78 -1.55
N GLY A 148 11.76 -1.63 -2.41
CA GLY A 148 13.12 -1.58 -2.95
C GLY A 148 13.17 -2.09 -4.39
N THR A 149 14.17 -1.65 -5.14
CA THR A 149 14.38 -2.05 -6.54
C THR A 149 15.70 -2.80 -6.74
N VAL A 150 16.41 -3.06 -5.64
CA VAL A 150 17.67 -3.79 -5.54
C VAL A 150 17.63 -4.64 -4.28
N GLY A 151 18.14 -5.87 -4.36
CA GLY A 151 18.25 -6.80 -3.23
C GLY A 151 17.01 -7.65 -2.99
N GLY A 152 17.15 -8.69 -2.18
CA GLY A 152 16.04 -9.62 -1.89
C GLY A 152 15.49 -10.29 -3.16
N GLY A 153 14.16 -10.41 -3.22
CA GLY A 153 13.44 -11.04 -4.32
C GLY A 153 13.50 -10.27 -5.64
N THR A 154 13.90 -9.00 -5.64
CA THR A 154 13.98 -8.18 -6.86
C THR A 154 15.04 -8.66 -7.85
N GLN A 155 15.90 -9.61 -7.46
CA GLN A 155 16.94 -10.18 -8.31
C GLN A 155 16.46 -11.39 -9.12
N LEU A 156 15.33 -11.98 -8.73
CA LEU A 156 14.74 -13.10 -9.46
C LEU A 156 14.27 -12.63 -10.84
N ALA A 157 14.43 -13.50 -11.84
CA ALA A 157 14.22 -13.13 -13.24
C ALA A 157 12.79 -12.61 -13.51
N SER A 158 11.76 -13.31 -13.00
CA SER A 158 10.36 -12.93 -13.20
C SER A 158 10.03 -11.60 -12.54
N GLN A 159 10.43 -11.41 -11.28
CA GLN A 159 10.22 -10.18 -10.52
C GLN A 159 10.99 -9.00 -11.14
N SER A 160 12.20 -9.24 -11.63
CA SER A 160 12.99 -8.27 -12.39
C SER A 160 12.27 -7.83 -13.66
N ALA A 161 11.61 -8.75 -14.37
CA ALA A 161 10.84 -8.42 -15.57
C ALA A 161 9.67 -7.48 -15.25
N CYS A 162 8.95 -7.71 -14.15
CA CYS A 162 7.90 -6.81 -13.68
C CYS A 162 8.45 -5.42 -13.30
N LEU A 163 9.59 -5.35 -12.63
CA LEU A 163 10.25 -4.07 -12.31
C LEU A 163 10.75 -3.34 -13.58
N ASN A 164 11.19 -4.08 -14.61
CA ASN A 164 11.58 -3.52 -15.91
C ASN A 164 10.37 -2.96 -16.65
N LEU A 165 9.22 -3.65 -16.61
CA LEU A 165 7.96 -3.16 -17.19
C LEU A 165 7.55 -1.81 -16.60
N LEU A 166 7.75 -1.65 -15.28
CA LEU A 166 7.51 -0.40 -14.56
C LEU A 166 8.64 0.63 -14.74
N GLY A 167 9.73 0.29 -15.43
CA GLY A 167 10.87 1.19 -15.66
C GLY A 167 11.72 1.50 -14.42
N VAL A 168 11.62 0.71 -13.34
CA VAL A 168 12.23 0.99 -12.04
C VAL A 168 13.22 -0.07 -11.56
N LYS A 169 13.59 -1.05 -12.39
CA LYS A 169 14.52 -2.10 -11.98
C LYS A 169 15.91 -1.55 -11.66
N GLY A 170 16.50 -2.05 -10.57
CA GLY A 170 17.90 -1.80 -10.24
C GLY A 170 18.16 -0.46 -9.56
N ALA A 171 19.44 -0.16 -9.39
CA ALA A 171 19.90 1.14 -8.90
C ALA A 171 19.75 2.20 -10.00
N SER A 172 19.49 3.43 -9.58
CA SER A 172 19.32 4.59 -10.46
C SER A 172 20.51 5.55 -10.34
N LYS A 173 20.74 6.36 -11.39
CA LYS A 173 21.79 7.40 -11.39
C LYS A 173 21.67 8.33 -10.19
N ALA A 174 20.44 8.77 -9.88
CA ALA A 174 20.13 9.44 -8.63
C ALA A 174 19.73 8.38 -7.60
N PRO A 175 20.53 8.10 -6.56
CA PRO A 175 20.24 7.01 -5.62
C PRO A 175 18.83 7.09 -5.03
N GLY A 176 18.16 5.93 -5.05
CA GLY A 176 16.80 5.77 -4.53
C GLY A 176 15.67 6.30 -5.42
N SER A 177 15.94 6.93 -6.57
CA SER A 177 14.87 7.44 -7.44
C SER A 177 13.96 6.33 -7.96
N ASN A 178 14.51 5.19 -8.36
CA ASN A 178 13.71 4.03 -8.77
C ASN A 178 12.79 3.51 -7.65
N ALA A 179 13.31 3.42 -6.41
CA ALA A 179 12.50 2.99 -5.26
C ALA A 179 11.42 4.01 -4.88
N ARG A 180 11.69 5.31 -5.02
CA ARG A 180 10.66 6.37 -4.85
C ARG A 180 9.59 6.26 -5.93
N GLN A 181 9.99 6.07 -7.18
CA GLN A 181 9.04 5.89 -8.30
C GLN A 181 8.18 4.63 -8.10
N LEU A 182 8.75 3.52 -7.64
CA LEU A 182 7.97 2.32 -7.32
C LEU A 182 6.96 2.58 -6.19
N ALA A 183 7.32 3.34 -5.16
CA ALA A 183 6.39 3.71 -4.10
C ALA A 183 5.24 4.59 -4.63
N THR A 184 5.53 5.53 -5.54
CA THR A 184 4.50 6.33 -6.23
C THR A 184 3.57 5.45 -7.08
N ILE A 185 4.11 4.45 -7.79
CA ILE A 185 3.31 3.50 -8.58
C ILE A 185 2.40 2.68 -7.66
N VAL A 186 2.90 2.20 -6.51
CA VAL A 186 2.09 1.49 -5.52
C VAL A 186 0.95 2.38 -5.02
N ALA A 187 1.22 3.61 -4.60
CA ALA A 187 0.18 4.53 -4.12
C ALA A 187 -0.85 4.88 -5.20
N GLY A 188 -0.42 5.14 -6.44
CA GLY A 188 -1.32 5.40 -7.55
C GLY A 188 -2.19 4.20 -7.93
N ALA A 189 -1.64 2.99 -7.86
CA ALA A 189 -2.41 1.76 -8.05
C ALA A 189 -3.42 1.54 -6.91
N VAL A 190 -3.05 1.85 -5.66
CA VAL A 190 -3.96 1.83 -4.51
C VAL A 190 -5.10 2.81 -4.74
N LEU A 191 -4.83 4.06 -5.11
CA LEU A 191 -5.86 5.06 -5.44
C LEU A 191 -6.85 4.54 -6.50
N ALA A 192 -6.34 3.93 -7.58
CA ALA A 192 -7.18 3.35 -8.62
C ALA A 192 -8.03 2.18 -8.10
N GLY A 193 -7.45 1.32 -7.27
CA GLY A 193 -8.15 0.22 -6.60
C GLY A 193 -9.25 0.73 -5.68
N GLU A 194 -8.96 1.72 -4.83
CA GLU A 194 -9.90 2.34 -3.91
C GLU A 194 -11.09 2.93 -4.65
N LEU A 195 -10.83 3.72 -5.70
CA LEU A 195 -11.87 4.33 -6.53
C LEU A 195 -12.80 3.27 -7.14
N SER A 196 -12.22 2.19 -7.69
CA SER A 196 -12.98 1.10 -8.30
C SER A 196 -13.85 0.34 -7.30
N LEU A 197 -13.28 -0.06 -6.16
CA LEU A 197 -14.00 -0.84 -5.15
C LEU A 197 -15.10 -0.01 -4.47
N MET A 198 -14.79 1.24 -4.09
CA MET A 198 -15.77 2.14 -3.49
C MET A 198 -16.95 2.39 -4.44
N SER A 199 -16.68 2.55 -5.73
CA SER A 199 -17.72 2.69 -6.75
C SER A 199 -18.59 1.44 -6.88
N ALA A 200 -17.98 0.26 -6.88
CA ALA A 200 -18.72 -1.00 -6.94
C ALA A 200 -19.60 -1.24 -5.71
N ILE A 201 -19.17 -0.80 -4.52
CA ILE A 201 -19.96 -0.86 -3.28
C ILE A 201 -21.10 0.15 -3.35
N ALA A 202 -20.82 1.41 -3.70
CA ALA A 202 -21.81 2.48 -3.81
C ALA A 202 -22.92 2.13 -4.83
N ALA A 203 -22.56 1.47 -5.94
CA ALA A 203 -23.52 1.01 -6.94
C ALA A 203 -24.23 -0.31 -6.60
N GLY A 204 -23.94 -0.94 -5.45
CA GLY A 204 -24.51 -2.24 -5.06
C GLY A 204 -24.09 -3.41 -5.96
N GLN A 205 -22.95 -3.31 -6.65
CA GLN A 205 -22.49 -4.27 -7.66
C GLN A 205 -21.48 -5.28 -7.15
N LEU A 206 -20.93 -5.11 -5.95
CA LEU A 206 -19.84 -5.93 -5.41
C LEU A 206 -20.11 -7.44 -5.52
N VAL A 207 -21.25 -7.90 -4.99
CA VAL A 207 -21.59 -9.34 -4.97
C VAL A 207 -21.72 -9.91 -6.38
N LYS A 208 -22.33 -9.17 -7.31
CA LYS A 208 -22.51 -9.59 -8.71
C LYS A 208 -21.15 -9.75 -9.40
N SER A 209 -20.23 -8.82 -9.17
CA SER A 209 -18.87 -8.86 -9.74
C SER A 209 -18.05 -10.03 -9.18
N HIS A 210 -18.10 -10.28 -7.87
CA HIS A 210 -17.43 -11.43 -7.27
C HIS A 210 -17.97 -12.76 -7.81
N MET A 211 -19.29 -12.90 -7.94
CA MET A 211 -19.89 -14.12 -8.49
C MET A 211 -19.53 -14.37 -9.96
N LYS A 212 -19.31 -13.31 -10.75
CA LYS A 212 -18.97 -13.43 -12.18
C LYS A 212 -17.49 -13.72 -12.42
N TYR A 213 -16.59 -13.12 -11.65
CA TYR A 213 -15.15 -13.13 -11.95
C TYR A 213 -14.29 -13.86 -10.92
N ASN A 214 -14.75 -14.01 -9.66
CA ASN A 214 -13.99 -14.62 -8.57
C ASN A 214 -14.50 -16.02 -8.18
N ARG A 215 -15.41 -16.60 -8.99
CA ARG A 215 -15.88 -17.98 -8.83
C ARG A 215 -15.70 -18.71 -10.16
N SER A 216 -14.94 -19.81 -10.14
CA SER A 216 -14.84 -20.71 -11.29
C SER A 216 -16.21 -21.33 -11.56
N ASN A 217 -16.73 -21.12 -12.77
CA ASN A 217 -17.86 -21.90 -13.30
C ASN A 217 -17.40 -23.21 -13.94
N LYS A 218 -16.09 -23.49 -13.96
CA LYS A 218 -15.55 -24.78 -14.40
C LYS A 218 -15.63 -25.77 -13.24
N ASP A 219 -16.35 -26.86 -13.46
CA ASP A 219 -16.37 -28.03 -12.60
C ASP A 219 -14.97 -28.68 -12.61
N VAL A 220 -14.29 -28.63 -11.47
CA VAL A 220 -12.90 -29.08 -11.33
C VAL A 220 -12.82 -30.61 -11.20
N THR A 221 -13.97 -31.30 -11.12
CA THR A 221 -14.04 -32.77 -11.03
C THR A 221 -13.78 -33.49 -12.36
N ASN A 222 -13.82 -32.77 -13.49
CA ASN A 222 -13.59 -33.32 -14.84
C ASN A 222 -12.18 -33.01 -15.39
N VAL A 223 -11.22 -32.64 -14.55
CA VAL A 223 -9.80 -32.59 -14.97
C VAL A 223 -9.30 -34.04 -14.98
N SER A 224 -9.53 -34.68 -16.11
CA SER A 224 -9.13 -36.05 -16.45
C SER A 224 -7.70 -36.36 -16.05
N SER A 225 -7.57 -37.51 -15.37
CA SER A 225 -6.34 -38.29 -15.15
C SER A 225 -5.51 -38.49 -16.41
#